data_AF-A0A420F107-F1
#
_entry.id   AF-A0A420F107-F1
#
_cell.length_a   1.000
_cell.length_b   1.000
_cell.length_c   1.000
_cell.angle_alpha   90.00
_cell.angle_beta   90.00
_cell.angle_gamma   90.00
#
_symmetry.space_group_name_H-M   'P 1'
#
loop_
_entity.id
_entity.type
_entity.pdbx_description
1 polymer ?
#
loop_
_entity_poly.entity_id
_entity_poly.type
_entity_poly.pdbx_seq_one_letter_code
_entity_poly.pdbx_strand_id
1 'polypeptide(L)'
;MPTRHSRHGLTLSPEYRMVVLRDVYCDAAVNSSAAISEANKNVAASTGYDIYIVVSQDLIRVRADVEIWDEAPDDDLCAHGWAGPLTFDLDCPTGNLQVGDIFGTVITGIDPPKGPGRYAVVLFHRGREQAERARYEILKVMGTDGDDERIADLQRQHSGIEQYLMRIWWQTDLPPDEDDEDL
;
A
#
# COMPACT_ATOMS: atom_id res chain seq x y z
N MET A 1 -2.11 -25.77 -0.08
CA MET A 1 -1.28 -25.07 0.91
C MET A 1 -0.80 -23.86 0.14
N PRO A 2 -1.22 -22.66 0.54
CA PRO A 2 -0.89 -21.45 -0.17
C PRO A 2 0.63 -21.30 -0.27
N THR A 3 1.11 -21.00 -1.47
CA THR A 3 2.53 -20.80 -1.79
C THR A 3 2.78 -19.35 -2.16
N ARG A 4 3.69 -18.71 -1.42
CA ARG A 4 4.13 -17.35 -1.77
C ARG A 4 5.14 -17.39 -2.92
N HIS A 5 4.81 -16.73 -4.02
CA HIS A 5 5.67 -16.61 -5.20
C HIS A 5 6.79 -15.58 -4.99
N SER A 6 6.44 -14.40 -4.49
CA SER A 6 7.39 -13.30 -4.33
C SER A 6 7.02 -12.40 -3.15
N ARG A 7 8.00 -11.61 -2.71
CA ARG A 7 7.81 -10.53 -1.75
C ARG A 7 8.64 -9.32 -2.17
N HIS A 8 7.98 -8.17 -2.21
CA HIS A 8 8.58 -6.89 -2.55
C HIS A 8 8.38 -5.94 -1.37
N GLY A 9 9.34 -5.08 -1.09
CA GLY A 9 9.29 -4.21 0.08
C GLY A 9 9.86 -2.84 -0.21
N LEU A 10 9.08 -1.81 0.07
CA LEU A 10 9.45 -0.40 -0.08
C LEU A 10 9.51 0.26 1.29
N THR A 11 10.58 1.01 1.56
CA THR A 11 10.64 1.93 2.71
C THR A 11 10.72 3.35 2.18
N LEU A 12 9.67 4.13 2.43
CA LEU A 12 9.48 5.46 1.83
C LEU A 12 8.92 6.46 2.84
N SER A 13 9.03 7.75 2.55
CA SER A 13 8.30 8.82 3.23
C SER A 13 7.20 9.29 2.29
N PRO A 14 5.97 8.76 2.37
CA PRO A 14 4.96 9.02 1.36
C PRO A 14 4.49 10.48 1.43
N GLU A 15 4.65 11.20 0.32
CA GLU A 15 4.04 12.53 0.18
C GLU A 15 2.51 12.43 0.31
N TYR A 16 1.90 13.47 0.90
CA TYR A 16 0.47 13.51 1.21
C TYR A 16 -0.04 12.32 2.05
N ARG A 17 0.88 11.63 2.73
CA ARG A 17 0.60 10.43 3.53
C ARG A 17 -0.07 9.31 2.73
N MET A 18 0.24 9.20 1.44
CA MET A 18 -0.46 8.25 0.58
C MET A 18 0.50 7.25 -0.06
N VAL A 19 0.20 5.97 0.16
CA VAL A 19 0.75 4.85 -0.62
C VAL A 19 -0.35 4.35 -1.54
N VAL A 20 -0.02 4.07 -2.79
CA VAL A 20 -0.94 3.58 -3.81
C VAL A 20 -0.42 2.27 -4.38
N LEU A 21 -1.30 1.27 -4.42
CA LEU A 21 -1.12 0.01 -5.14
C LEU A 21 -2.04 0.02 -6.37
N ARG A 22 -1.50 -0.28 -7.54
CA ARG A 22 -2.24 -0.32 -8.80
C ARG A 22 -1.51 -1.12 -9.88
N ASP A 23 -2.20 -1.41 -10.98
CA ASP A 23 -1.56 -1.81 -12.23
C ASP A 23 -0.76 -0.63 -12.84
N VAL A 24 0.36 -0.92 -13.52
CA VAL A 24 1.24 0.10 -14.14
C VAL A 24 0.52 0.91 -15.21
N TYR A 25 -0.42 0.30 -15.95
CA TYR A 25 -1.20 0.95 -16.98
C TYR A 25 -2.68 0.92 -16.63
N CYS A 26 -3.05 1.75 -15.65
CA CYS A 26 -4.43 2.10 -15.39
C CYS A 26 -4.66 3.58 -15.74
N ASP A 27 -5.47 3.83 -16.76
CA ASP A 27 -5.99 5.16 -17.12
C ASP A 27 -7.43 5.38 -16.63
N ALA A 28 -8.04 4.36 -16.02
CA ALA A 28 -9.37 4.38 -15.45
C ALA A 28 -9.44 5.12 -14.10
N ALA A 29 -8.81 6.30 -13.99
CA ALA A 29 -8.74 7.15 -12.79
C ALA A 29 -10.12 7.75 -12.41
N VAL A 30 -11.13 6.90 -12.28
CA VAL A 30 -12.51 7.22 -11.96
C VAL A 30 -12.61 7.37 -10.45
N ASN A 31 -13.11 8.53 -10.01
CA ASN A 31 -13.56 8.79 -8.65
C ASN A 31 -12.50 8.65 -7.53
N SER A 32 -11.23 8.95 -7.82
CA SER A 32 -10.13 8.92 -6.85
C SER A 32 -10.39 9.76 -5.59
N SER A 33 -11.08 10.89 -5.71
CA SER A 33 -11.40 11.76 -4.56
C SER A 33 -12.30 11.08 -3.52
N ALA A 34 -13.30 10.30 -3.95
CA ALA A 34 -14.17 9.56 -3.04
C ALA A 34 -13.40 8.43 -2.35
N ALA A 35 -12.58 7.68 -3.09
CA ALA A 35 -11.73 6.64 -2.51
C ALA A 35 -10.74 7.23 -1.51
N ILE A 36 -10.06 8.33 -1.82
CA ILE A 36 -9.14 9.00 -0.89
C ILE A 36 -9.89 9.47 0.37
N SER A 37 -11.08 10.06 0.23
CA SER A 37 -11.89 10.47 1.38
C SER A 37 -12.24 9.29 2.28
N GLU A 38 -12.54 8.13 1.69
CA GLU A 38 -12.87 6.92 2.43
C GLU A 38 -11.63 6.27 3.08
N ALA A 39 -10.50 6.28 2.38
CA ALA A 39 -9.22 5.81 2.91
C ALA A 39 -8.78 6.63 4.15
N ASN A 40 -9.07 7.93 4.17
CA ASN A 40 -8.82 8.77 5.34
C ASN A 40 -9.63 8.34 6.58
N LYS A 41 -10.78 7.69 6.40
CA LYS A 41 -11.61 7.18 7.52
C LYS A 41 -11.22 5.76 7.90
N ASN A 42 -10.88 4.91 6.92
CA ASN A 42 -10.75 3.47 7.09
C ASN A 42 -9.35 2.91 6.83
N VAL A 43 -8.31 3.76 6.86
CA VAL A 43 -6.91 3.42 6.49
C VAL A 43 -6.70 3.22 5.00
N ALA A 44 -7.59 2.50 4.32
CA ALA A 44 -7.51 2.30 2.87
C ALA A 44 -8.88 2.22 2.22
N ALA A 45 -8.90 2.50 0.91
CA ALA A 45 -10.07 2.32 0.05
C ALA A 45 -9.62 2.11 -1.39
N SER A 46 -10.51 1.55 -2.20
CA SER A 46 -10.25 1.20 -3.60
C SER A 46 -11.22 1.89 -4.55
N THR A 47 -10.76 2.20 -5.76
CA THR A 47 -11.62 2.52 -6.93
C THR A 47 -11.95 1.29 -7.78
N GLY A 48 -11.41 0.12 -7.42
CA GLY A 48 -11.36 -1.08 -8.26
C GLY A 48 -10.07 -1.16 -9.08
N TYR A 49 -9.40 -0.03 -9.32
CA TYR A 49 -8.16 0.05 -10.10
C TYR A 49 -6.95 0.58 -9.33
N ASP A 50 -7.21 1.42 -8.34
CA ASP A 50 -6.21 1.93 -7.40
C ASP A 50 -6.67 1.60 -5.98
N ILE A 51 -5.74 1.14 -5.15
CA ILE A 51 -5.94 1.04 -3.71
C ILE A 51 -5.11 2.13 -3.04
N TYR A 52 -5.80 3.08 -2.42
CA TYR A 52 -5.20 4.19 -1.68
C TYR A 52 -5.06 3.80 -0.21
N ILE A 53 -3.86 3.92 0.32
CA ILE A 53 -3.50 3.60 1.70
C ILE A 53 -3.00 4.88 2.37
N VAL A 54 -3.74 5.37 3.37
CA VAL A 54 -3.39 6.56 4.12
C VAL A 54 -2.51 6.18 5.29
N VAL A 55 -1.26 6.62 5.28
CA VAL A 55 -0.35 6.46 6.41
C VAL A 55 -0.69 7.45 7.54
N SER A 56 -0.34 7.12 8.77
CA SER A 56 -0.68 7.98 9.91
C SER A 56 0.13 9.28 9.86
N GLN A 57 1.39 9.19 9.44
CA GLN A 57 2.36 10.28 9.46
C GLN A 57 3.33 10.31 8.27
N ASP A 58 4.00 11.43 8.08
CA ASP A 58 4.89 11.73 6.95
C ASP A 58 6.32 12.16 7.37
N LEU A 59 6.63 12.23 8.67
CA LEU A 59 7.94 12.66 9.15
C LEU A 59 8.97 11.53 9.25
N ILE A 60 8.50 10.28 9.30
CA ILE A 60 9.30 9.07 9.47
C ILE A 60 8.97 8.14 8.31
N ARG A 61 9.97 7.40 7.81
CA ARG A 61 9.74 6.44 6.73
C ARG A 61 8.85 5.28 7.20
N VAL A 62 7.90 4.91 6.36
CA VAL A 62 7.01 3.75 6.54
C VAL A 62 7.49 2.58 5.70
N ARG A 63 7.08 1.36 6.05
CA ARG A 63 7.36 0.15 5.26
C ARG A 63 6.08 -0.37 4.60
N ALA A 64 6.10 -0.55 3.29
CA ALA A 64 5.04 -1.20 2.53
C ALA A 64 5.60 -2.47 1.87
N ASP A 65 5.09 -3.64 2.28
CA ASP A 65 5.43 -4.92 1.68
C ASP A 65 4.27 -5.45 0.83
N VAL A 66 4.58 -6.00 -0.33
CA VAL A 66 3.63 -6.73 -1.20
C VAL A 66 4.07 -8.19 -1.26
N GLU A 67 3.15 -9.11 -1.03
CA GLU A 67 3.35 -10.55 -1.20
C GLU A 67 2.39 -11.09 -2.26
N ILE A 68 2.95 -11.80 -3.24
CA ILE A 68 2.16 -12.47 -4.28
C ILE A 68 2.01 -13.95 -3.92
N TRP A 69 0.78 -14.44 -3.95
CA TRP A 69 0.40 -15.80 -3.60
C TRP A 69 -0.39 -16.46 -4.73
N ASP A 70 -0.38 -17.79 -4.75
CA ASP A 70 -1.20 -18.61 -5.66
C ASP A 70 -2.68 -18.62 -5.26
N GLU A 71 -2.96 -18.64 -3.96
CA GLU A 71 -4.29 -18.62 -3.35
C GLU A 71 -4.28 -17.82 -2.03
N ALA A 72 -5.44 -17.64 -1.41
CA ALA A 72 -5.57 -16.93 -0.13
C ALA A 72 -4.74 -17.62 0.97
N PRO A 73 -3.80 -16.92 1.63
CA PRO A 73 -3.05 -17.48 2.76
C PRO A 73 -3.96 -17.83 3.94
N ASP A 74 -3.66 -18.91 4.65
CA ASP A 74 -4.45 -19.44 5.77
C ASP A 74 -3.91 -19.03 7.15
N ASP A 75 -2.89 -18.18 7.21
CA ASP A 75 -2.29 -17.70 8.45
C ASP A 75 -3.03 -16.50 9.06
N ASP A 76 -3.20 -16.55 10.38
CA ASP A 76 -3.82 -15.47 11.16
C ASP A 76 -2.77 -14.43 11.56
N LEU A 77 -2.60 -13.41 10.71
CA LEU A 77 -1.72 -12.28 11.01
C LEU A 77 -2.19 -11.42 12.19
N CYS A 78 -3.49 -11.43 12.53
CA CYS A 78 -4.00 -10.68 13.66
C CYS A 78 -3.47 -11.24 14.99
N ALA A 79 -3.28 -12.57 15.07
CA ALA A 79 -2.58 -13.21 16.18
C ALA A 79 -1.12 -12.74 16.33
N HIS A 80 -0.54 -12.12 15.29
CA HIS A 80 0.83 -11.61 15.25
C HIS A 80 0.91 -10.07 15.32
N GLY A 81 -0.14 -9.42 15.83
CA GLY A 81 -0.15 -7.98 16.08
C GLY A 81 -0.38 -7.11 14.85
N TRP A 82 -0.87 -7.70 13.75
CA TRP A 82 -1.40 -6.95 12.61
C TRP A 82 -2.87 -6.60 12.82
N ALA A 83 -3.27 -5.42 12.38
CA ALA A 83 -4.67 -5.01 12.26
C ALA A 83 -5.14 -5.18 10.80
N GLY A 84 -6.44 -5.48 10.63
CA GLY A 84 -7.06 -5.88 9.37
C GLY A 84 -7.92 -7.13 9.56
N PRO A 85 -8.22 -7.89 8.49
CA PRO A 85 -7.94 -7.57 7.08
C PRO A 85 -8.85 -6.46 6.54
N LEU A 86 -8.32 -5.62 5.65
CA LEU A 86 -9.12 -4.84 4.69
C LEU A 86 -9.01 -5.52 3.33
N THR A 87 -10.14 -5.86 2.71
CA THR A 87 -10.19 -6.64 1.47
C THR A 87 -10.70 -5.79 0.31
N PHE A 88 -10.03 -5.89 -0.83
CA PHE A 88 -10.35 -5.17 -2.05
C PHE A 88 -10.20 -6.11 -3.26
N ASP A 89 -10.94 -5.82 -4.31
CA ASP A 89 -10.64 -6.33 -5.64
C ASP A 89 -9.83 -5.27 -6.40
N LEU A 90 -8.88 -5.73 -7.22
CA LEU A 90 -8.02 -4.91 -8.05
C LEU A 90 -8.00 -5.45 -9.48
N ASP A 91 -8.56 -4.68 -10.39
CA ASP A 91 -8.51 -4.97 -11.82
C ASP A 91 -7.16 -4.56 -12.38
N CYS A 92 -6.46 -5.54 -12.96
CA CYS A 92 -5.09 -5.39 -13.47
C CYS A 92 -5.06 -5.73 -14.97
N PRO A 93 -5.25 -4.73 -15.85
CA PRO A 93 -5.29 -4.96 -17.30
C PRO A 93 -3.98 -5.51 -17.88
N THR A 94 -2.83 -5.16 -17.28
CA THR A 94 -1.52 -5.69 -17.72
C THR A 94 -1.04 -6.83 -16.84
N GLY A 95 -1.51 -6.87 -15.59
CA GLY A 95 -0.98 -7.78 -14.59
C GLY A 95 0.40 -7.35 -14.08
N ASN A 96 0.85 -6.14 -14.40
CA ASN A 96 2.09 -5.58 -13.86
C ASN A 96 1.72 -4.61 -12.76
N LEU A 97 2.01 -4.98 -11.51
CA LEU A 97 1.67 -4.18 -10.36
C LEU A 97 2.80 -3.21 -10.00
N GLN A 98 2.39 -2.09 -9.39
CA GLN A 98 3.29 -1.15 -8.77
C GLN A 98 2.75 -0.66 -7.43
N VAL A 99 3.68 -0.38 -6.51
CA VAL A 99 3.37 0.18 -5.19
C VAL A 99 4.31 1.32 -4.86
N GLY A 100 3.78 2.45 -4.41
CA GLY A 100 4.59 3.63 -4.16
C GLY A 100 3.81 4.81 -3.63
N ASP A 101 4.47 5.96 -3.53
CA ASP A 101 3.76 7.24 -3.40
C ASP A 101 3.23 7.70 -4.76
N ILE A 102 2.47 8.81 -4.75
CA ILE A 102 1.86 9.37 -5.96
C ILE A 102 2.83 10.21 -6.81
N PHE A 103 4.06 10.46 -6.36
CA PHE A 103 4.99 11.41 -7.01
C PHE A 103 6.28 10.78 -7.55
N GLY A 104 6.60 9.52 -7.22
CA GLY A 104 7.65 8.79 -7.92
C GLY A 104 8.43 7.76 -7.10
N THR A 105 8.25 7.66 -5.78
CA THR A 105 8.89 6.58 -5.02
C THR A 105 8.06 5.32 -5.17
N VAL A 106 8.40 4.48 -6.16
CA VAL A 106 7.62 3.31 -6.54
C VAL A 106 8.49 2.08 -6.74
N ILE A 107 7.96 0.92 -6.37
CA ILE A 107 8.44 -0.38 -6.85
C ILE A 107 7.54 -0.79 -8.01
N THR A 108 8.15 -1.03 -9.17
CA THR A 108 7.55 -1.65 -10.34
C THR A 108 8.08 -3.07 -10.51
N GLY A 109 7.57 -3.82 -11.50
CA GLY A 109 8.00 -5.20 -11.76
C GLY A 109 7.53 -6.18 -10.68
N ILE A 110 6.39 -5.87 -10.06
CA ILE A 110 5.66 -6.83 -9.25
C ILE A 110 4.77 -7.59 -10.23
N ASP A 111 5.25 -8.74 -10.70
CA ASP A 111 4.63 -9.47 -11.80
C ASP A 111 4.02 -10.78 -11.27
N PRO A 112 2.71 -10.85 -10.99
CA PRO A 112 2.07 -12.08 -10.59
C PRO A 112 2.05 -13.08 -11.76
N PRO A 113 2.12 -14.39 -11.47
CA PRO A 113 2.37 -15.41 -12.49
C PRO A 113 1.22 -15.60 -13.49
N LYS A 114 0.03 -15.07 -13.20
CA LYS A 114 -1.15 -15.22 -14.05
C LYS A 114 -1.32 -14.10 -15.08
N GLY A 115 -0.57 -12.99 -14.97
CA GLY A 115 -0.69 -11.86 -15.88
C GLY A 115 -1.98 -11.06 -15.66
N PRO A 116 -2.60 -10.51 -16.71
CA PRO A 116 -3.84 -9.74 -16.59
C PRO A 116 -4.97 -10.47 -15.84
N GLY A 117 -5.83 -9.71 -15.16
CA GLY A 117 -6.96 -10.28 -14.43
C GLY A 117 -7.42 -9.41 -13.27
N ARG A 118 -8.47 -9.89 -12.58
CA ARG A 118 -8.88 -9.39 -11.28
C ARG A 118 -8.13 -10.12 -10.18
N TYR A 119 -7.58 -9.34 -9.25
CA TYR A 119 -6.83 -9.82 -8.10
C TYR A 119 -7.56 -9.49 -6.80
N ALA A 120 -7.56 -10.44 -5.87
CA ALA A 120 -7.88 -10.13 -4.49
C ALA A 120 -6.67 -9.44 -3.85
N VAL A 121 -6.91 -8.37 -3.12
CA VAL A 121 -5.90 -7.70 -2.28
C VAL A 121 -6.40 -7.67 -0.85
N VAL A 122 -5.60 -8.24 0.04
CA VAL A 122 -5.81 -8.12 1.48
C VAL A 122 -4.72 -7.27 2.10
N LEU A 123 -5.13 -6.18 2.73
CA LEU A 123 -4.27 -5.24 3.41
C LEU A 123 -4.32 -5.46 4.93
N PHE A 124 -3.13 -5.51 5.51
CA PHE A 124 -2.89 -5.46 6.95
C PHE A 124 -2.00 -4.27 7.27
N HIS A 125 -2.14 -3.72 8.48
CA HIS A 125 -1.26 -2.67 8.97
C HIS A 125 -0.87 -2.87 10.43
N ARG A 126 0.24 -2.28 10.85
CA ARG A 126 0.65 -2.20 12.26
C ARG A 126 1.56 -1.00 12.50
N GLY A 127 1.80 -0.67 13.76
CA GLY A 127 2.76 0.38 14.13
C GLY A 127 2.25 1.81 13.98
N ARG A 128 1.01 2.04 13.52
CA ARG A 128 0.44 3.38 13.27
C ARG A 128 0.45 4.27 14.52
N GLU A 129 -0.04 3.76 15.64
CA GLU A 129 -0.06 4.55 16.89
C GLU A 129 1.35 4.85 17.41
N GLN A 130 2.28 3.91 17.26
CA GLN A 130 3.67 4.09 17.65
C GLN A 130 4.35 5.15 16.77
N ALA A 131 4.07 5.14 15.47
CA ALA A 131 4.57 6.13 14.52
C ALA A 131 4.00 7.53 14.80
N GLU A 132 2.71 7.66 15.17
CA GLU A 132 2.16 8.95 15.63
C GLU A 132 2.88 9.47 16.87
N ARG A 133 3.14 8.61 17.87
CA ARG A 133 3.89 9.02 19.07
C ARG A 133 5.30 9.50 18.72
N ALA A 134 6.00 8.78 17.84
CA ALA A 134 7.30 9.18 17.33
C ALA A 134 7.24 10.52 16.56
N ARG A 135 6.19 10.73 15.74
CA ARG A 135 5.95 12.02 15.07
C ARG A 135 5.81 13.15 16.09
N TYR A 136 5.06 12.94 17.17
CA TYR A 136 4.95 13.93 18.25
C TYR A 136 6.28 14.21 18.95
N GLU A 137 7.17 13.21 19.10
CA GLU A 137 8.52 13.42 19.64
C GLU A 137 9.37 14.30 18.72
N ILE A 138 9.33 14.06 17.41
CA ILE A 138 10.02 14.89 16.41
C ILE A 138 9.49 16.33 16.44
N LEU A 139 8.17 16.52 16.46
CA LEU A 139 7.57 17.84 16.53
C LEU A 139 7.97 18.64 17.78
N LYS A 140 8.29 17.99 18.90
CA LYS A 140 8.74 18.68 20.13
C LYS A 140 10.16 19.24 20.04
N VAL A 141 10.99 18.69 19.15
CA VAL A 141 12.38 19.15 18.97
C VAL A 141 12.53 20.13 17.82
N MET A 142 11.58 20.17 16.88
CA MET A 142 11.58 21.14 15.78
C MET A 142 11.56 22.59 16.29
N GLY A 143 12.46 23.41 15.76
CA GLY A 143 12.63 24.81 16.15
C GLY A 143 13.43 25.02 17.44
N THR A 144 14.07 23.97 17.97
CA THR A 144 15.01 24.09 19.10
C THR A 144 16.46 24.19 18.62
N ASP A 145 17.37 24.69 19.45
CA ASP A 145 18.79 24.77 19.08
C ASP A 145 19.37 23.37 18.80
N GLY A 146 19.96 23.18 17.62
CA GLY A 146 20.53 21.91 17.18
C GLY A 146 19.47 20.84 16.85
N ASP A 147 18.28 21.26 16.41
CA ASP A 147 17.18 20.38 16.07
C ASP A 147 17.47 19.45 14.89
N ASP A 148 18.15 19.91 13.85
CA ASP A 148 18.45 19.12 12.64
C ASP A 148 19.04 17.72 12.93
N GLU A 149 20.09 17.65 13.75
CA GLU A 149 20.75 16.37 14.09
C GLU A 149 19.84 15.48 14.93
N ARG A 150 19.12 16.07 15.89
CA ARG A 150 18.18 15.36 16.76
C ARG A 150 16.97 14.82 16.00
N ILE A 151 16.44 15.61 15.07
CA ILE A 151 15.36 15.19 14.17
C ILE A 151 15.85 14.01 13.33
N ALA A 152 17.02 14.12 12.71
CA ALA A 152 17.57 13.05 11.88
C ALA A 152 17.80 11.75 12.68
N ASP A 153 18.26 11.84 13.93
CA ASP A 153 18.39 10.69 14.84
C ASP A 153 17.03 10.05 15.16
N LEU A 154 16.04 10.85 15.54
CA LEU A 154 14.68 10.36 15.83
C LEU A 154 14.04 9.72 14.59
N GLN A 155 14.21 10.32 13.42
CA GLN A 155 13.72 9.76 12.16
C GLN A 155 14.38 8.42 11.83
N ARG A 156 15.70 8.29 12.02
CA ARG A 156 16.42 7.02 11.83
C ARG A 156 15.97 5.96 12.84
N GLN A 157 15.84 6.34 14.10
CA GLN A 157 15.45 5.44 15.18
C GLN A 157 14.04 4.84 14.95
N HIS A 158 13.12 5.66 14.46
CA HIS A 158 11.71 5.29 14.31
C HIS A 158 11.35 4.80 12.89
N SER A 159 12.31 4.79 11.96
CA SER A 159 12.12 4.37 10.57
C SER A 159 11.56 2.95 10.47
N GLY A 160 10.46 2.79 9.74
CA GLY A 160 9.82 1.51 9.46
C GLY A 160 8.98 0.93 10.61
N ILE A 161 8.73 1.70 11.67
CA ILE A 161 7.78 1.32 12.73
C ILE A 161 6.38 1.11 12.17
N GLU A 162 5.92 2.05 11.32
CA GLU A 162 4.65 1.95 10.62
C GLU A 162 4.80 1.01 9.42
N GLN A 163 3.95 -0.03 9.36
CA GLN A 163 4.06 -1.09 8.37
C GLN A 163 2.72 -1.45 7.74
N TYR A 164 2.78 -1.73 6.45
CA TYR A 164 1.66 -2.18 5.62
C TYR A 164 2.07 -3.45 4.89
N LEU A 165 1.18 -4.44 4.88
CA LEU A 165 1.37 -5.69 4.16
C LEU A 165 0.17 -5.92 3.25
N MET A 166 0.41 -5.96 1.95
CA MET A 166 -0.58 -6.30 0.92
C MET A 166 -0.32 -7.72 0.44
N ARG A 167 -1.30 -8.59 0.59
CA ARG A 167 -1.27 -9.96 0.07
C ARG A 167 -2.20 -10.06 -1.12
N ILE A 168 -1.68 -10.57 -2.22
CA ILE A 168 -2.34 -10.50 -3.52
C ILE A 168 -2.36 -11.88 -4.16
N TRP A 169 -3.52 -12.28 -4.68
CA TRP A 169 -3.67 -13.50 -5.47
C TRP A 169 -4.72 -13.31 -6.57
N TRP A 170 -4.54 -14.03 -7.67
CA TRP A 170 -5.42 -13.95 -8.83
C TRP A 170 -6.79 -14.60 -8.54
N GLN A 171 -7.88 -14.01 -9.04
CA GLN A 171 -9.24 -14.53 -8.87
C GLN A 171 -9.88 -14.99 -10.19
N THR A 172 -9.87 -14.12 -11.19
CA THR A 172 -10.62 -14.32 -12.44
C THR A 172 -10.05 -13.45 -13.56
N ASP A 173 -10.36 -13.82 -14.80
CA ASP A 173 -10.14 -12.94 -15.96
C ASP A 173 -10.97 -11.66 -15.83
N LEU A 174 -10.48 -10.57 -16.43
CA LEU A 174 -11.26 -9.35 -16.59
C LEU A 174 -12.41 -9.58 -17.57
N PRO A 175 -13.55 -8.88 -17.42
CA PRO A 175 -14.58 -8.89 -18.45
C PRO A 175 -13.98 -8.40 -19.79
N PRO A 176 -14.46 -8.91 -20.94
CA PRO A 176 -14.08 -8.36 -22.24
C PRO A 176 -14.45 -6.89 -22.31
N ASP A 177 -13.60 -6.08 -22.93
CA ASP A 177 -13.89 -4.67 -23.16
C ASP A 177 -15.15 -4.56 -24.04
N GLU A 178 -16.19 -3.86 -23.56
CA GLU A 178 -17.46 -3.68 -24.29
C GLU A 178 -17.28 -2.85 -25.58
N ASP A 179 -16.10 -2.26 -25.81
CA ASP A 179 -15.74 -1.44 -26.97
C ASP A 179 -15.14 -2.25 -28.15
N ASP A 180 -14.96 -3.57 -28.02
CA ASP A 180 -14.51 -4.47 -29.10
C ASP A 180 -15.68 -5.06 -29.93
N GLU A 181 -16.91 -4.59 -29.73
CA GLU A 181 -18.06 -4.85 -30.60
C GLU A 181 -18.41 -3.62 -31.47
N ASP A 182 -17.49 -3.18 -32.34
CA ASP A 182 -17.84 -2.43 -33.56
C ASP A 182 -16.74 -2.60 -34.64
N LEU A 183 -16.92 -3.67 -35.43
CA LEU A 183 -16.56 -3.90 -36.86
C LEU A 183 -15.51 -3.01 -37.56
#